data_AF-A0A7U7CWB9-F1
#
_entry.id   AF-A0A7U7CWB9-F1
#
_cell.length_a   1.000
_cell.length_b   1.000
_cell.length_c   1.000
_cell.angle_alpha   90.00
_cell.angle_beta   90.00
_cell.angle_gamma   90.00
#
_symmetry.space_group_name_H-M   'P 1'
#
loop_
_entity.id
_entity.type
_entity.pdbx_description
1 polymer ?
#
loop_
_entity_poly.entity_id
_entity_poly.type
_entity_poly.pdbx_seq_one_letter_code
_entity_poly.pdbx_strand_id
1 'polypeptide(L)'
;MKAKVKKILDKEIKAFEFYKQTDFRTNRERVHGFVWLEDGERIYVKFNEFQILNKLGQVSGMVLKSNPGYKRIKRMIARWFSSYRKGSKGGQMHHVTYWRSRAVDGMHNINLFKSSGISFSENRSNFLRLAS
;
A
#
# COMPACT_ATOMS: atom_id res chain seq x y z
N MET A 1 -7.63 -25.03 8.48
CA MET A 1 -6.87 -23.88 9.05
C MET A 1 -7.82 -22.70 9.23
N LYS A 2 -8.09 -22.23 10.46
CA LYS A 2 -8.89 -21.01 10.67
C LYS A 2 -8.12 -19.82 10.09
N ALA A 3 -8.76 -19.05 9.19
CA ALA A 3 -8.17 -17.85 8.63
C ALA A 3 -7.77 -16.90 9.77
N LYS A 4 -6.56 -16.35 9.72
CA LYS A 4 -6.04 -15.45 10.76
C LYS A 4 -6.90 -14.18 10.78
N VAL A 5 -7.76 -14.06 11.79
CA VAL A 5 -8.70 -12.94 11.90
C VAL A 5 -7.92 -11.64 11.98
N LYS A 6 -8.30 -10.67 11.14
CA LYS A 6 -7.56 -9.41 11.04
C LYS A 6 -8.04 -8.46 12.12
N LYS A 7 -7.20 -8.19 13.12
CA LYS A 7 -7.49 -7.29 14.23
C LYS A 7 -6.77 -5.93 14.14
N ILE A 8 -7.41 -4.87 14.62
CA ILE A 8 -6.82 -3.54 14.88
C ILE A 8 -7.26 -3.12 16.28
N LEU A 9 -6.33 -2.67 17.13
CA LEU A 9 -6.61 -2.32 18.54
C LEU A 9 -7.31 -3.48 19.28
N ASP A 10 -6.85 -4.71 19.02
CA ASP A 10 -7.42 -5.96 19.55
C ASP A 10 -8.88 -6.27 19.18
N LYS A 11 -9.50 -5.44 18.34
CA LYS A 11 -10.86 -5.62 17.79
C LYS A 11 -10.82 -6.21 16.39
N GLU A 12 -11.78 -7.07 16.05
CA GLU A 12 -11.85 -7.63 14.70
C GLU A 12 -12.36 -6.59 13.70
N ILE A 13 -11.81 -6.64 12.49
CA ILE A 13 -12.24 -5.80 11.37
C ILE A 13 -13.42 -6.48 10.70
N LYS A 14 -14.60 -5.86 10.71
CA LYS A 14 -15.79 -6.35 10.02
C LYS A 14 -15.78 -5.97 8.54
N ALA A 15 -15.49 -4.71 8.25
CA ALA A 15 -15.49 -4.17 6.90
C ALA A 15 -14.52 -2.99 6.81
N PHE A 16 -14.18 -2.58 5.59
CA PHE A 16 -13.43 -1.37 5.34
C PHE A 16 -13.69 -0.86 3.93
N GLU A 17 -13.66 0.46 3.79
CA GLU A 17 -13.83 1.16 2.52
C GLU A 17 -12.93 2.37 2.51
N PHE A 18 -12.24 2.60 1.39
CA PHE A 18 -11.39 3.76 1.20
C PHE A 18 -11.72 4.44 -0.13
N TYR A 19 -11.63 5.76 -0.14
CA TYR A 19 -11.86 6.56 -1.33
C TYR A 19 -10.89 7.74 -1.35
N LYS A 20 -10.75 8.35 -2.53
CA LYS A 20 -10.02 9.60 -2.68
C LYS A 20 -11.02 10.72 -2.80
N GLN A 21 -10.77 11.80 -2.07
CA GLN A 21 -11.57 13.02 -2.15
C GLN A 21 -10.63 14.21 -2.27
N THR A 22 -11.01 15.17 -3.10
CA THR A 22 -10.30 16.45 -3.19
C THR A 22 -10.54 17.24 -1.90
N ASP A 23 -9.47 17.54 -1.19
CA ASP A 23 -9.52 18.44 -0.03
C ASP A 23 -9.53 19.88 -0.53
N PHE A 24 -10.68 20.55 -0.39
CA PHE A 24 -10.90 21.92 -0.85
C PHE A 24 -9.88 22.92 -0.31
N ARG A 25 -9.32 22.70 0.88
CA ARG A 25 -8.35 23.64 1.47
C ARG A 25 -6.99 23.57 0.80
N THR A 26 -6.60 22.40 0.31
CA THR A 26 -5.26 22.18 -0.26
C THR A 26 -5.28 21.85 -1.75
N ASN A 27 -6.48 21.76 -2.34
CA ASN A 27 -6.73 21.37 -3.72
C ASN A 27 -5.97 20.11 -4.15
N ARG A 28 -5.85 19.14 -3.23
CA ARG A 28 -5.13 17.87 -3.43
C ARG A 28 -6.06 16.71 -3.14
N GLU A 29 -5.94 15.65 -3.93
CA GLU A 29 -6.58 14.37 -3.60
C GLU A 29 -5.97 13.81 -2.31
N ARG A 30 -6.85 13.52 -1.35
CA ARG A 30 -6.47 12.88 -0.09
C ARG A 30 -7.26 11.59 0.08
N VAL A 31 -6.66 10.66 0.81
CA VAL A 31 -7.32 9.39 1.14
C VAL A 31 -8.21 9.60 2.35
N HIS A 32 -9.46 9.17 2.17
CA HIS A 32 -10.48 9.09 3.20
C HIS A 32 -11.03 7.66 3.27
N GLY A 33 -11.74 7.34 4.34
CA GLY A 33 -12.41 6.06 4.43
C GLY A 33 -12.80 5.68 5.85
N PHE A 34 -13.35 4.48 5.97
CA PHE A 34 -13.78 3.90 7.22
C PHE A 34 -13.28 2.47 7.36
N VAL A 35 -12.92 2.11 8.59
CA VAL A 35 -12.68 0.72 8.99
C VAL A 35 -13.67 0.41 10.09
N TRP A 36 -14.63 -0.46 9.82
CA TRP A 36 -15.62 -0.89 10.80
C TRP A 36 -15.04 -2.01 11.65
N LEU A 37 -15.06 -1.80 12.97
CA LEU A 37 -14.61 -2.75 13.96
C LEU A 37 -15.80 -3.47 14.58
N GLU A 38 -15.52 -4.48 15.39
CA GLU A 38 -16.48 -5.03 16.33
C GLU A 38 -16.98 -3.98 17.33
N ASP A 39 -18.11 -4.29 17.98
CA ASP A 39 -18.77 -3.39 18.91
C ASP A 39 -19.19 -2.05 18.30
N GLY A 40 -19.41 -1.97 16.99
CA GLY A 40 -19.91 -0.76 16.32
C GLY A 40 -18.96 0.45 16.38
N GLU A 41 -17.73 0.25 16.83
CA GLU A 41 -16.67 1.23 16.67
C GLU A 41 -16.19 1.27 15.23
N ARG A 42 -15.68 2.43 14.82
CA ARG A 42 -15.13 2.60 13.48
C ARG A 42 -13.94 3.53 13.53
N ILE A 43 -12.97 3.26 12.67
CA ILE A 43 -11.82 4.14 12.49
C ILE A 43 -12.09 4.98 11.24
N TYR A 44 -12.22 6.28 11.42
CA TYR A 44 -12.26 7.23 10.33
C TYR A 44 -10.84 7.57 9.88
N VAL A 45 -10.59 7.37 8.60
CA VAL A 45 -9.34 7.68 7.94
C VAL A 45 -9.46 9.07 7.32
N LYS A 46 -8.60 9.99 7.75
CA LYS A 46 -8.47 11.34 7.20
C LYS A 46 -6.99 11.68 7.07
N PHE A 47 -6.44 11.67 5.87
CA PHE A 47 -5.07 12.11 5.56
C PHE A 47 -4.01 11.83 6.65
N ASN A 48 -3.48 10.61 6.71
CA ASN A 48 -2.49 10.17 7.72
C ASN A 48 -2.94 10.28 9.19
N GLU A 49 -4.17 10.71 9.46
CA GLU A 49 -4.81 10.70 10.77
C GLU A 49 -5.89 9.62 10.79
N PHE A 50 -5.94 8.86 11.87
CA PHE A 50 -6.87 7.75 12.05
C PHE A 50 -7.62 8.00 13.36
N GLN A 51 -8.84 8.51 13.25
CA GLN A 51 -9.69 8.84 14.38
C GLN A 51 -10.54 7.63 14.75
N ILE A 52 -10.61 7.30 16.03
CA ILE A 52 -11.49 6.26 16.55
C ILE A 52 -12.82 6.94 16.84
N LEU A 53 -13.88 6.43 16.23
CA LEU A 53 -15.25 6.84 16.48
C LEU A 53 -15.97 5.75 17.26
N ASN A 54 -16.67 6.14 18.31
CA ASN A 54 -17.54 5.24 19.08
C ASN A 54 -18.81 4.88 18.30
N LYS A 55 -19.65 4.01 18.89
CA LYS A 55 -20.97 3.63 18.35
C LYS A 55 -21.86 4.84 17.99
N LEU A 56 -21.75 5.92 18.76
CA LEU A 56 -22.52 7.16 18.58
C LEU A 56 -21.92 8.08 17.49
N GLY A 57 -20.77 7.70 16.90
CA GLY A 57 -20.07 8.51 15.90
C GLY A 57 -19.24 9.65 16.45
N GLN A 58 -19.05 9.73 17.77
CA GLN A 58 -18.20 10.71 18.41
C GLN A 58 -16.75 10.23 18.43
N VAL A 59 -15.81 11.16 18.30
CA VAL A 59 -14.37 10.87 18.37
C VAL A 59 -14.01 10.48 19.80
N SER A 60 -13.67 9.21 20.01
CA SER A 60 -13.21 8.68 21.30
C SER A 60 -11.68 8.73 21.43
N GLY A 61 -10.96 8.83 20.31
CA GLY A 61 -9.50 8.90 20.33
C GLY A 61 -8.87 8.88 18.95
N MET A 62 -7.56 8.64 18.91
CA MET A 62 -6.79 8.53 17.67
C MET A 62 -5.83 7.35 17.72
N VAL A 63 -5.61 6.71 16.57
CA VAL A 63 -4.56 5.70 16.41
C VAL A 63 -3.24 6.39 16.14
N LEU A 64 -2.35 6.40 17.14
CA LEU A 64 -1.04 7.03 17.04
C LEU A 64 -0.07 6.24 16.16
N LYS A 65 0.92 6.92 15.58
CA LYS A 65 1.94 6.33 14.69
C LYS A 65 2.76 5.21 15.35
N SER A 66 2.92 5.26 16.67
CA SER A 66 3.59 4.23 17.48
C SER A 66 2.77 2.94 17.59
N ASN A 67 1.45 3.01 17.45
CA ASN A 67 0.58 1.85 17.56
C ASN A 67 0.73 0.93 16.34
N PRO A 68 0.91 -0.40 16.51
CA PRO A 68 0.97 -1.36 15.40
C PRO A 68 -0.24 -1.30 14.45
N GLY A 69 -1.42 -0.95 14.96
CA GLY A 69 -2.65 -0.74 14.21
C GLY A 69 -2.52 0.36 13.14
N TYR A 70 -1.74 1.41 13.41
CA TYR A 70 -1.49 2.48 12.44
C TYR A 70 -0.82 1.97 11.16
N LYS A 71 0.25 1.17 11.33
CA LYS A 71 0.94 0.54 10.19
C LYS A 71 0.01 -0.41 9.43
N ARG A 72 -0.87 -1.11 10.15
CA ARG A 72 -1.84 -2.04 9.55
C ARG A 72 -2.86 -1.30 8.67
N ILE A 73 -3.44 -0.20 9.14
CA ILE A 73 -4.37 0.64 8.36
C ILE A 73 -3.68 1.16 7.10
N LYS A 74 -2.44 1.67 7.21
CA LYS A 74 -1.67 2.09 6.03
C LYS A 74 -1.46 0.98 5.00
N ARG A 75 -1.21 -0.26 5.43
CA ARG A 75 -1.11 -1.40 4.51
C ARG A 75 -2.47 -1.74 3.87
N MET A 76 -3.57 -1.60 4.59
CA MET A 76 -4.92 -1.80 4.05
C MET A 76 -5.22 -0.77 2.96
N ILE A 77 -4.97 0.51 3.23
CA ILE A 77 -5.09 1.60 2.26
C ILE A 77 -4.24 1.32 1.03
N ALA A 78 -2.95 0.99 1.22
CA ALA A 78 -2.05 0.69 0.11
C ALA A 78 -2.59 -0.47 -0.74
N ARG A 79 -3.04 -1.57 -0.11
CA ARG A 79 -3.61 -2.72 -0.83
C ARG A 79 -4.88 -2.36 -1.60
N TRP A 80 -5.78 -1.59 -1.01
CA TRP A 80 -7.02 -1.16 -1.65
C TRP A 80 -6.77 -0.42 -2.96
N PHE A 81 -5.90 0.58 -2.93
CA PHE A 81 -5.57 1.36 -4.13
C PHE A 81 -4.57 0.66 -5.07
N SER A 82 -3.76 -0.28 -4.57
CA SER A 82 -2.93 -1.15 -5.41
C SER A 82 -3.78 -2.12 -6.23
N SER A 83 -4.83 -2.72 -5.64
CA SER A 83 -5.73 -3.62 -6.37
C SER A 83 -6.61 -2.89 -7.38
N TYR A 84 -6.94 -1.62 -7.14
CA TYR A 84 -7.75 -0.80 -8.06
C TYR A 84 -7.04 -0.49 -9.38
N ARG A 85 -5.69 -0.54 -9.43
CA ARG A 85 -4.90 -0.35 -10.65
C ARG A 85 -4.82 -1.58 -11.57
N LYS A 86 -5.63 -2.62 -11.37
CA LYS A 86 -5.76 -3.77 -12.30
C LYS A 86 -6.54 -3.43 -13.59
N GLY A 87 -6.28 -2.27 -14.18
CA GLY A 87 -6.32 -2.10 -15.63
C GLY A 87 -5.04 -2.69 -16.23
N SER A 88 -5.08 -3.03 -17.51
CA SER A 88 -4.14 -3.83 -18.33
C SER A 88 -2.63 -3.50 -18.29
N LYS A 89 -2.15 -2.63 -17.38
CA LYS A 89 -0.73 -2.26 -17.22
C LYS A 89 -0.19 -2.32 -15.78
N GLY A 90 -1.01 -2.67 -14.77
CA GLY A 90 -0.64 -2.54 -13.34
C GLY A 90 -0.30 -3.82 -12.59
N GLY A 91 -0.17 -4.96 -13.28
CA GLY A 91 -0.15 -6.30 -12.68
C GLY A 91 1.20 -6.83 -12.19
N GLN A 92 2.30 -6.07 -12.26
CA GLN A 92 3.57 -6.47 -11.65
C GLN A 92 4.17 -5.30 -10.90
N MET A 93 3.73 -5.14 -9.65
CA MET A 93 4.57 -4.50 -8.65
C MET A 93 5.75 -5.46 -8.43
N HIS A 94 6.75 -5.36 -9.30
CA HIS A 94 7.94 -6.18 -9.26
C HIS A 94 8.51 -6.15 -7.85
N HIS A 95 8.46 -7.31 -7.20
CA HIS A 95 9.03 -7.52 -5.88
C HIS A 95 10.50 -7.07 -5.95
N VAL A 96 10.98 -6.25 -5.01
CA VAL A 96 12.38 -5.79 -4.96
C VAL A 96 13.36 -6.97 -5.04
N THR A 97 12.93 -8.15 -4.57
CA THR A 97 13.67 -9.41 -4.63
C THR A 97 13.77 -10.01 -6.04
N TYR A 98 12.81 -9.77 -6.94
CA TYR A 98 12.87 -10.21 -8.35
C TYR A 98 13.90 -9.41 -9.16
N TRP A 99 14.05 -8.12 -8.85
CA TRP A 99 15.12 -7.30 -9.44
C TRP A 99 16.49 -7.60 -8.83
N ARG A 100 16.54 -7.90 -7.52
CA ARG A 100 17.78 -8.39 -6.89
C ARG A 100 18.24 -9.72 -7.47
N SER A 101 17.35 -10.69 -7.69
CA SER A 101 17.76 -11.98 -8.26
C SER A 101 18.30 -11.82 -9.68
N ARG A 102 17.71 -10.95 -10.50
CA ARG A 102 18.16 -10.74 -11.90
C ARG A 102 19.38 -9.83 -12.03
N ALA A 103 19.60 -8.91 -11.08
CA ALA A 103 20.85 -8.17 -10.97
C ALA A 103 22.01 -9.08 -10.52
N VAL A 104 21.73 -10.09 -9.69
CA VAL A 104 22.70 -11.12 -9.29
C VAL A 104 23.03 -12.05 -10.47
N ASP A 105 22.03 -12.48 -11.25
CA ASP A 105 22.26 -13.39 -12.38
C ASP A 105 22.85 -12.72 -13.64
N GLY A 106 22.57 -11.42 -13.87
CA GLY A 106 23.01 -10.71 -15.09
C GLY A 106 24.15 -9.69 -14.88
N MET A 107 24.56 -9.42 -13.65
CA MET A 107 25.49 -8.34 -13.31
C MET A 107 26.39 -8.73 -12.13
N HIS A 108 27.24 -9.73 -12.35
CA HIS A 108 28.38 -9.96 -11.45
C HIS A 108 29.39 -8.79 -11.43
N ASN A 109 29.20 -7.73 -12.23
CA ASN A 109 29.97 -6.51 -12.09
C ASN A 109 29.15 -5.26 -12.46
N ILE A 110 28.65 -4.55 -11.44
CA ILE A 110 27.83 -3.34 -11.59
C ILE A 110 28.58 -2.19 -12.29
N ASN A 111 29.92 -2.23 -12.27
CA ASN A 111 30.76 -1.22 -12.92
C ASN A 111 30.76 -1.36 -14.44
N LEU A 112 30.66 -2.59 -14.96
CA LEU A 112 30.53 -2.86 -16.39
C LEU A 112 29.23 -2.29 -16.97
N PHE A 113 28.13 -2.38 -16.21
CA PHE A 113 26.86 -1.79 -16.63
C PHE A 113 26.94 -0.26 -16.69
N LYS A 114 27.54 0.38 -15.68
CA LYS A 114 27.72 1.84 -15.66
C LYS A 114 28.64 2.34 -16.78
N SER A 115 29.67 1.58 -17.16
CA SER A 115 30.59 1.94 -18.24
C SER A 115 30.07 1.59 -19.64
N SER A 116 29.05 0.74 -19.76
CA SER A 116 28.53 0.29 -21.06
C SER A 116 27.76 1.34 -21.85
N GLY A 117 27.38 2.46 -21.22
CA GLY A 117 26.55 3.50 -21.86
C GLY A 117 25.12 3.05 -22.22
N ILE A 118 24.73 1.83 -21.83
CA ILE A 118 23.41 1.28 -22.12
C ILE A 118 22.39 1.82 -21.12
N SER A 119 21.42 2.61 -21.58
CA SER A 119 20.30 3.00 -20.73
C SER A 119 19.20 1.93 -20.72
N PHE A 120 18.68 1.64 -19.52
CA PHE A 120 17.57 0.68 -19.35
C PHE A 120 16.30 1.11 -20.09
N SER A 121 16.11 2.42 -20.27
CA SER A 121 14.98 3.01 -20.99
C SER A 121 15.00 2.67 -22.48
N GLU A 122 16.18 2.55 -23.08
CA GLU A 122 16.35 2.36 -24.53
C GLU A 122 16.36 0.87 -24.93
N ASN A 123 16.71 -0.06 -24.02
CA ASN A 123 16.89 -1.48 -24.34
C ASN A 123 15.87 -2.43 -23.67
N ARG A 124 14.70 -1.92 -23.31
CA ARG A 124 13.66 -2.63 -22.54
C ARG A 124 13.22 -3.97 -23.15
N SER A 125 13.20 -4.09 -24.49
CA SER A 125 12.80 -5.31 -25.21
C SER A 125 13.85 -6.42 -25.15
N ASN A 126 15.14 -6.10 -25.28
CA ASN A 126 16.22 -7.10 -25.26
C ASN A 126 16.41 -7.71 -23.86
N PHE A 127 16.28 -6.92 -22.79
CA PHE A 127 16.39 -7.42 -21.41
C PHE A 127 15.24 -8.35 -20.99
N LEU A 128 14.07 -8.21 -21.63
CA LEU A 128 12.93 -9.11 -21.43
C LEU A 128 13.06 -10.40 -22.23
N ARG A 129 13.78 -10.36 -23.35
CA ARG A 129 14.02 -11.52 -24.22
C ARG A 129 15.14 -12.44 -23.70
N LEU A 130 16.12 -11.88 -23.00
CA LEU A 130 17.17 -12.65 -22.30
C LEU A 130 16.67 -13.31 -21.00
N ALA A 131 15.40 -13.13 -20.66
CA ALA A 131 14.79 -13.54 -19.40
C ALA A 131 13.74 -14.65 -19.54
N SER A 132 13.41 -14.96 -20.79
CA SER A 132 12.42 -15.94 -21.22
C SER A 132 13.11 -17.22 -21.63
#